data_AF-A0A2C9KKS9-F1
#
_entry.id   AF-A0A2C9KKS9-F1
#
_cell.length_a   1.000
_cell.length_b   1.000
_cell.length_c   1.000
_cell.angle_alpha   90.00
_cell.angle_beta   90.00
_cell.angle_gamma   90.00
#
_symmetry.space_group_name_H-M   'P 1'
#
loop_
_entity.id
_entity.type
_entity.pdbx_description
1 polymer ?
#
loop_
_entity_poly.entity_id
_entity_poly.type
_entity_poly.pdbx_seq_one_letter_code
_entity_poly.pdbx_strand_id
1 'polypeptide(L)'
;MASKHSRESKEQIITNLARITKLSREEVNHLMERFNDLCRKEEGKLNRVEFRDELNRFFNITDDILMDRVFRAFDKKSCGTLRQEDYVIGIAKFLNGTLDDHIQLCFDVYDLNNDGYIVREEMFQLLKSCLVKAPTEEDPDELVKELVEIVMKKLDCDHDGRVSLADFKTAVAEDKLMLEALGKCLPDEKCKLTFHEMIKMFGGGRYTSTGALIRHDNTRKPRKGKQLA
;
A
#
# COMPACT_ATOMS: atom_id res chain seq x y z
N MET A 1 19.12 -15.52 36.39
CA MET A 1 19.70 -15.64 35.04
C MET A 1 18.91 -14.73 34.12
N ALA A 2 19.45 -13.55 33.79
CA ALA A 2 18.73 -12.50 33.10
C ALA A 2 18.86 -12.63 31.57
N SER A 3 17.74 -12.40 30.89
CA SER A 3 17.48 -12.61 29.48
C SER A 3 18.39 -11.81 28.54
N LYS A 4 19.12 -12.51 27.67
CA LYS A 4 19.94 -11.99 26.56
C LYS A 4 19.09 -11.77 25.29
N HIS A 5 18.05 -10.96 25.35
CA HIS A 5 17.44 -10.39 24.14
C HIS A 5 17.52 -8.86 24.20
N SER A 6 18.63 -8.37 23.65
CA SER A 6 18.96 -6.95 23.50
C SER A 6 17.89 -6.27 22.68
N ARG A 7 17.16 -5.32 23.30
CA ARG A 7 16.35 -4.32 22.60
C ARG A 7 17.27 -3.57 21.65
N GLU A 8 17.09 -3.72 20.34
CA GLU A 8 17.58 -2.71 19.42
C GLU A 8 16.99 -1.36 19.85
N SER A 9 17.83 -0.33 19.98
CA SER A 9 17.35 0.99 20.35
C SER A 9 16.50 1.53 19.20
N LYS A 10 15.38 2.21 19.50
CA LYS A 10 14.48 2.82 18.49
C LYS A 10 15.25 3.59 17.41
N GLU A 11 16.30 4.31 17.80
CA GLU A 11 17.24 5.01 16.92
C GLU A 11 17.94 4.12 15.88
N GLN A 12 18.29 2.90 16.27
CA GLN A 12 18.97 1.93 15.42
C GLN A 12 18.02 1.35 14.37
N ILE A 13 16.77 1.11 14.76
CA ILE A 13 15.69 0.70 13.86
C ILE A 13 15.41 1.81 12.84
N ILE A 14 15.24 3.06 13.28
CA ILE A 14 15.02 4.22 12.40
C ILE A 14 16.18 4.36 11.41
N THR A 15 17.42 4.26 11.88
CA THR A 15 18.62 4.36 11.03
C THR A 15 18.65 3.26 9.98
N ASN A 16 18.33 2.02 10.37
CA ASN A 16 18.31 0.90 9.43
C ASN A 16 17.17 1.03 8.41
N LEU A 17 15.97 1.39 8.86
CA LEU A 17 14.82 1.61 7.99
C LEU A 17 15.08 2.74 7.00
N ALA A 18 15.58 3.90 7.45
CA ALA A 18 15.94 5.02 6.58
C ALA A 18 16.94 4.61 5.49
N ARG A 19 17.92 3.76 5.84
CA ARG A 19 18.89 3.23 4.88
C ARG A 19 18.25 2.27 3.87
N ILE A 20 17.33 1.40 4.31
CA ILE A 20 16.67 0.40 3.45
C ILE A 20 15.67 1.08 2.52
N THR A 21 14.85 1.99 3.05
CA THR A 21 13.75 2.65 2.32
C THR A 21 14.19 3.87 1.54
N LYS A 22 15.43 4.35 1.76
CA LYS A 22 15.96 5.62 1.23
C LYS A 22 15.16 6.86 1.64
N LEU A 23 14.35 6.73 2.70
CA LEU A 23 13.63 7.83 3.32
C LEU A 23 14.52 8.55 4.33
N SER A 24 14.20 9.81 4.62
CA SER A 24 14.80 10.52 5.74
C SER A 24 14.36 9.90 7.08
N ARG A 25 15.16 10.12 8.13
CA ARG A 25 14.82 9.65 9.50
C ARG A 25 13.51 10.27 10.01
N GLU A 26 13.22 11.50 9.59
CA GLU A 26 11.97 12.20 9.92
C GLU A 26 10.77 11.51 9.25
N GLU A 27 10.85 11.22 7.96
CA GLU A 27 9.79 10.48 7.24
C GLU A 27 9.57 9.09 7.83
N VAL A 28 10.64 8.36 8.17
CA VAL A 28 10.53 7.06 8.86
C VAL A 28 9.84 7.22 10.21
N ASN A 29 10.19 8.24 11.00
CA ASN A 29 9.52 8.50 12.27
C ASN A 29 8.02 8.78 12.10
N HIS A 30 7.63 9.61 11.12
CA HIS A 30 6.22 9.89 10.88
C HIS A 30 5.45 8.66 10.40
N LEU A 31 6.06 7.79 9.58
CA LEU A 31 5.46 6.51 9.21
C LEU A 31 5.30 5.58 10.42
N MET A 32 6.27 5.57 11.33
CA MET A 32 6.21 4.81 12.58
C MET A 32 5.12 5.34 13.52
N GLU A 33 4.94 6.66 13.61
CA GLU A 33 3.85 7.29 14.35
C GLU A 33 2.49 6.98 13.73
N ARG A 34 2.39 7.07 12.40
CA ARG A 34 1.17 6.71 11.66
C ARG A 34 0.78 5.26 11.91
N PHE A 35 1.75 4.34 11.92
CA PHE A 35 1.52 2.94 12.26
C PHE A 35 0.89 2.79 13.65
N ASN A 36 1.39 3.53 14.65
CA ASN A 36 0.83 3.50 16.00
C ASN A 36 -0.61 4.04 16.04
N ASP A 37 -0.90 5.11 15.29
CA ASP A 37 -2.27 5.66 15.19
C ASP A 37 -3.26 4.69 14.53
N LEU A 38 -2.77 3.82 13.65
CA LEU A 38 -3.57 2.79 12.98
C LEU A 38 -3.80 1.56 13.86
N CYS A 39 -2.85 1.24 14.75
CA CYS A 39 -2.93 0.12 15.70
C CYS A 39 -3.91 0.42 16.84
N ARG A 40 -5.20 0.46 16.54
CA ARG A 40 -6.26 0.80 17.50
C ARG A 40 -6.59 -0.35 18.45
N LYS A 41 -6.49 -1.59 17.97
CA LYS A 41 -6.87 -2.79 18.74
C LYS A 41 -5.72 -3.44 19.50
N GLU A 42 -4.55 -3.58 18.88
CA GLU A 42 -3.38 -4.21 19.49
C GLU A 42 -2.15 -3.35 19.24
N GLU A 43 -1.57 -2.79 20.31
CA GLU A 43 -0.40 -1.92 20.20
C GLU A 43 0.79 -2.70 19.59
N GLY A 44 1.36 -2.16 18.52
CA GLY A 44 2.52 -2.76 17.83
C GLY A 44 2.18 -3.78 16.74
N LYS A 45 0.90 -4.08 16.48
CA LYS A 45 0.47 -4.97 15.39
C LYS A 45 -0.71 -4.39 14.62
N LEU A 46 -0.49 -4.13 13.34
CA LEU A 46 -1.53 -3.66 12.45
C LEU A 46 -2.26 -4.85 11.81
N ASN A 47 -3.56 -4.97 12.07
CA ASN A 47 -4.35 -6.06 11.53
C ASN A 47 -4.89 -5.75 10.12
N ARG A 48 -5.43 -6.78 9.46
CA ARG A 48 -5.95 -6.68 8.08
C ARG A 48 -7.04 -5.62 7.92
N VAL A 49 -7.92 -5.46 8.91
CA VAL A 49 -9.05 -4.53 8.83
C VAL A 49 -8.55 -3.10 8.91
N GLU A 50 -7.67 -2.80 9.87
CA GLU A 50 -7.08 -1.47 10.04
C GLU A 50 -6.26 -1.05 8.82
N PHE A 51 -5.52 -1.98 8.20
CA PHE A 51 -4.76 -1.70 6.99
C PHE A 51 -5.66 -1.49 5.76
N ARG A 52 -6.73 -2.28 5.60
CA ARG A 52 -7.73 -2.09 4.54
C ARG A 52 -8.37 -0.70 4.60
N ASP A 53 -8.71 -0.24 5.80
CA ASP A 53 -9.29 1.10 6.00
C ASP A 53 -8.32 2.20 5.54
N GLU A 54 -7.01 2.03 5.77
CA GLU A 54 -5.98 2.96 5.30
C GLU A 54 -5.85 2.92 3.77
N LEU A 55 -5.81 1.72 3.17
CA LEU A 55 -5.74 1.54 1.71
C LEU A 55 -6.92 2.19 0.99
N ASN A 56 -8.13 1.99 1.50
CA ASN A 56 -9.33 2.57 0.92
C ASN A 56 -9.33 4.11 1.09
N ARG A 57 -9.04 4.61 2.30
CA ARG A 57 -9.11 6.04 2.61
C ARG A 57 -8.06 6.89 1.90
N PHE A 58 -6.81 6.42 1.80
CA PHE A 58 -5.70 7.23 1.29
C PHE A 58 -5.28 6.86 -0.13
N PHE A 59 -5.36 5.58 -0.48
CA PHE A 59 -4.90 5.08 -1.78
C PHE A 59 -6.04 4.77 -2.74
N ASN A 60 -7.30 4.95 -2.30
CA ASN A 60 -8.51 4.73 -3.11
C ASN A 60 -8.58 3.33 -3.73
N ILE A 61 -7.97 2.34 -3.06
CA ILE A 61 -8.06 0.94 -3.44
C ILE A 61 -9.35 0.39 -2.83
N THR A 62 -10.30 0.02 -3.67
CA THR A 62 -11.66 -0.36 -3.25
C THR A 62 -12.01 -1.82 -3.54
N ASP A 63 -11.09 -2.58 -4.12
CA ASP A 63 -11.27 -4.00 -4.36
C ASP A 63 -10.80 -4.81 -3.16
N ASP A 64 -11.71 -5.59 -2.56
CA ASP A 64 -11.45 -6.34 -1.34
C ASP A 64 -10.42 -7.46 -1.50
N ILE A 65 -10.31 -8.03 -2.71
CA ILE A 65 -9.30 -9.04 -3.02
C ILE A 65 -7.96 -8.34 -3.10
N LEU A 66 -7.82 -7.30 -3.91
CA LEU A 66 -6.57 -6.54 -4.05
C LEU A 66 -6.08 -5.98 -2.72
N MET A 67 -6.97 -5.46 -1.86
CA MET A 67 -6.56 -5.00 -0.53
C MET A 67 -6.03 -6.15 0.36
N ASP A 68 -6.62 -7.36 0.31
CA ASP A 68 -6.07 -8.53 1.02
C ASP A 68 -4.68 -8.87 0.49
N ARG A 69 -4.53 -8.80 -0.84
CA ARG A 69 -3.30 -9.18 -1.53
C ARG A 69 -2.18 -8.18 -1.25
N VAL A 70 -2.45 -6.88 -1.27
CA VAL A 70 -1.48 -5.85 -0.86
C VAL A 70 -1.06 -6.05 0.59
N PHE A 71 -2.00 -6.38 1.50
CA PHE A 71 -1.65 -6.72 2.88
C PHE A 71 -0.69 -7.92 2.94
N ARG A 72 -0.98 -9.00 2.21
CA ARG A 72 -0.10 -10.18 2.16
C ARG A 72 1.27 -9.88 1.58
N ALA A 73 1.32 -9.03 0.54
CA ALA A 73 2.58 -8.62 -0.07
C ALA A 73 3.45 -7.81 0.92
N PHE A 74 2.83 -7.07 1.85
CA PHE A 74 3.51 -6.35 2.93
C PHE A 74 3.88 -7.30 4.10
N ASP A 75 3.06 -8.32 4.39
CA ASP A 75 3.30 -9.32 5.45
C ASP A 75 4.31 -10.39 5.01
N LYS A 76 5.57 -9.98 4.82
CA LYS A 76 6.66 -10.86 4.36
C LYS A 76 6.94 -12.05 5.27
N LYS A 77 6.55 -12.00 6.54
CA LYS A 77 6.71 -13.14 7.47
C LYS A 77 5.42 -13.94 7.67
N SER A 78 4.37 -13.62 6.92
CA SER A 78 3.07 -14.30 6.91
C SER A 78 2.53 -14.58 8.31
N CYS A 79 2.72 -13.63 9.24
CA CYS A 79 2.27 -13.79 10.61
C CYS A 79 0.82 -13.32 10.82
N GLY A 80 0.17 -12.82 9.77
CA GLY A 80 -1.23 -12.38 9.79
C GLY A 80 -1.42 -10.96 10.31
N THR A 81 -0.33 -10.27 10.70
CA THR A 81 -0.30 -8.89 11.21
C THR A 81 0.93 -8.18 10.69
N LEU A 82 0.79 -6.92 10.27
CA LEU A 82 1.97 -6.13 9.89
C LEU A 82 2.64 -5.59 11.14
N ARG A 83 3.96 -5.76 11.25
CA ARG A 83 4.77 -5.03 12.23
C ARG A 83 5.14 -3.68 11.67
N GLN A 84 5.63 -2.83 12.55
CA GLN A 84 6.04 -1.47 12.20
C GLN A 84 7.10 -1.44 11.08
N GLU A 85 8.07 -2.35 11.10
CA GLU A 85 9.09 -2.46 10.04
C GLU A 85 8.48 -2.85 8.68
N ASP A 86 7.60 -3.86 8.67
CA ASP A 86 6.95 -4.36 7.46
C ASP A 86 6.06 -3.27 6.84
N TYR A 87 5.35 -2.51 7.68
CA TYR A 87 4.56 -1.36 7.27
C TYR A 87 5.42 -0.25 6.66
N VAL A 88 6.49 0.18 7.34
CA VAL A 88 7.36 1.27 6.86
C VAL A 88 8.04 0.89 5.54
N ILE A 89 8.57 -0.33 5.44
CA ILE A 89 9.21 -0.83 4.22
C ILE A 89 8.19 -0.94 3.09
N GLY A 90 7.03 -1.52 3.39
CA GLY A 90 5.95 -1.68 2.42
C GLY A 90 5.47 -0.35 1.86
N ILE A 91 5.13 0.61 2.74
CA ILE A 91 4.68 1.95 2.33
C ILE A 91 5.77 2.70 1.56
N ALA A 92 7.03 2.60 1.95
CA ALA A 92 8.13 3.22 1.21
C ALA A 92 8.23 2.69 -0.22
N LYS A 93 8.15 1.36 -0.41
CA LYS A 93 8.11 0.74 -1.74
C LYS A 93 6.83 1.09 -2.51
N PHE A 94 5.71 1.21 -1.82
CA PHE A 94 4.41 1.52 -2.41
C PHE A 94 4.35 2.93 -3.01
N LEU A 95 5.05 3.89 -2.38
CA LEU A 95 5.05 5.29 -2.78
C LEU A 95 6.23 5.64 -3.68
N ASN A 96 7.43 5.20 -3.29
CA ASN A 96 8.71 5.62 -3.86
C ASN A 96 9.49 4.44 -4.46
N GLY A 97 8.82 3.31 -4.71
CA GLY A 97 9.41 2.14 -5.31
C GLY A 97 9.96 2.42 -6.71
N THR A 98 11.03 1.73 -7.06
CA THR A 98 11.47 1.68 -8.46
C THR A 98 10.46 0.89 -9.29
N LEU A 99 10.56 0.95 -10.61
CA LEU A 99 9.75 0.09 -11.47
C LEU A 99 9.91 -1.39 -11.11
N ASP A 100 11.12 -1.84 -10.77
CA ASP A 100 11.37 -3.23 -10.36
C ASP A 100 10.71 -3.58 -9.02
N ASP A 101 10.71 -2.65 -8.05
CA ASP A 101 9.98 -2.82 -6.80
C ASP A 101 8.46 -2.94 -7.03
N HIS A 102 7.92 -2.12 -7.93
CA HIS A 102 6.50 -2.17 -8.28
C HIS A 102 6.16 -3.45 -9.05
N ILE A 103 7.01 -3.89 -9.98
CA ILE A 103 6.83 -5.16 -10.69
C ILE A 103 6.78 -6.31 -9.68
N GLN A 104 7.74 -6.37 -8.74
CA GLN A 104 7.74 -7.40 -7.72
C GLN A 104 6.49 -7.34 -6.84
N LEU A 105 6.07 -6.14 -6.44
CA LEU A 105 4.90 -5.97 -5.60
C LEU A 105 3.61 -6.40 -6.33
N CYS A 106 3.42 -5.98 -7.57
CA CYS A 106 2.27 -6.38 -8.38
C CYS A 106 2.26 -7.90 -8.58
N PHE A 107 3.42 -8.50 -8.85
CA PHE A 107 3.55 -9.95 -8.98
C PHE A 107 3.14 -10.67 -7.68
N ASP A 108 3.66 -10.25 -6.53
CA ASP A 108 3.29 -10.80 -5.22
C ASP A 108 1.78 -10.63 -4.91
N VAL A 109 1.17 -9.56 -5.43
CA VAL A 109 -0.27 -9.32 -5.32
C VAL A 109 -1.05 -10.31 -6.19
N TYR A 110 -0.58 -10.59 -7.40
CA TYR A 110 -1.28 -11.41 -8.40
C TYR A 110 -1.09 -12.92 -8.22
N ASP A 111 0.06 -13.37 -7.74
CA ASP A 111 0.36 -14.78 -7.43
C ASP A 111 -0.39 -15.19 -6.15
N LEU A 112 -1.61 -15.73 -6.27
CA LEU A 112 -2.52 -15.90 -5.14
C LEU A 112 -2.02 -16.94 -4.14
N ASN A 113 -1.32 -17.96 -4.60
CA ASN A 113 -0.82 -19.05 -3.77
C ASN A 113 0.66 -18.89 -3.35
N ASN A 114 1.38 -17.89 -3.88
CA ASN A 114 2.81 -17.63 -3.72
C ASN A 114 3.71 -18.78 -4.19
N ASP A 115 3.35 -19.45 -5.28
CA ASP A 115 4.15 -20.53 -5.88
C ASP A 115 5.20 -20.03 -6.88
N GLY A 116 5.21 -18.72 -7.14
CA GLY A 116 6.13 -18.06 -8.07
C GLY A 116 5.61 -17.98 -9.50
N TYR A 117 4.35 -18.36 -9.75
CA TYR A 117 3.71 -18.31 -11.05
C TYR A 117 2.29 -17.75 -10.94
N ILE A 118 1.83 -17.04 -11.97
CA ILE A 118 0.44 -16.59 -12.06
C ILE A 118 -0.27 -17.44 -13.12
N VAL A 119 -1.31 -18.15 -12.71
CA VAL A 119 -2.11 -19.01 -13.60
C VAL A 119 -3.45 -18.40 -13.99
N ARG A 120 -4.12 -18.95 -15.01
CA ARG A 120 -5.40 -18.43 -15.54
C ARG A 120 -6.47 -18.34 -14.45
N GLU A 121 -6.52 -19.31 -13.56
CA GLU A 121 -7.48 -19.37 -12.46
C GLU A 121 -7.30 -18.20 -11.50
N GLU A 122 -6.06 -17.77 -11.27
CA GLU A 122 -5.73 -16.62 -10.42
C GLU A 122 -6.07 -15.30 -11.13
N MET A 123 -5.71 -15.19 -12.42
CA MET A 123 -6.11 -14.05 -13.25
C MET A 123 -7.63 -13.88 -13.28
N PHE A 124 -8.37 -14.98 -13.43
CA PHE A 124 -9.83 -14.98 -13.45
C PHE A 124 -10.40 -14.44 -12.14
N GLN A 125 -9.87 -14.88 -10.99
CA GLN A 125 -10.34 -14.41 -9.68
C GLN A 125 -10.11 -12.90 -9.50
N LEU A 126 -8.95 -12.39 -9.90
CA LEU A 126 -8.58 -10.98 -9.79
C LEU A 126 -9.41 -10.09 -10.73
N LEU A 127 -9.59 -10.52 -11.98
CA LEU A 127 -10.34 -9.76 -12.98
C LEU A 127 -11.85 -9.78 -12.72
N LYS A 128 -12.37 -10.91 -12.23
CA LYS A 128 -13.79 -11.02 -11.85
C LYS A 128 -14.14 -10.05 -10.74
N SER A 129 -13.31 -9.89 -9.71
CA SER A 129 -13.60 -8.93 -8.64
C SER A 129 -13.62 -7.47 -9.12
N CYS A 130 -12.80 -7.16 -10.13
CA CYS A 130 -12.79 -5.86 -10.77
C CYS A 130 -14.04 -5.60 -11.64
N LEU A 131 -14.51 -6.59 -12.41
CA LEU A 131 -15.59 -6.45 -13.39
C LEU A 131 -17.00 -6.56 -12.81
N VAL A 132 -17.19 -7.23 -11.66
CA VAL A 132 -18.51 -7.36 -11.00
C VAL A 132 -19.15 -6.01 -10.62
N LYS A 133 -18.39 -4.90 -10.65
CA LYS A 133 -18.89 -3.54 -10.39
C LYS A 133 -19.49 -2.83 -11.62
N ALA A 134 -19.37 -3.40 -12.83
CA ALA A 134 -19.94 -2.82 -14.05
C ALA A 134 -21.26 -3.53 -14.42
N PRO A 135 -22.38 -2.82 -14.59
CA PRO A 135 -23.61 -3.42 -15.10
C PRO A 135 -23.44 -3.71 -16.60
N THR A 136 -23.25 -4.98 -16.97
CA THR A 136 -23.21 -5.45 -18.36
C THR A 136 -24.40 -6.38 -18.65
N GLU A 137 -24.91 -6.35 -19.89
CA GLU A 137 -25.99 -7.27 -20.33
C GLU A 137 -25.46 -8.65 -20.75
N GLU A 138 -24.14 -8.78 -20.92
CA GLU A 138 -23.45 -10.03 -21.25
C GLU A 138 -23.07 -10.80 -19.98
N ASP A 139 -22.89 -12.12 -20.10
CA ASP A 139 -22.43 -12.97 -19.00
C ASP A 139 -21.04 -12.50 -18.53
N PRO A 140 -20.92 -11.94 -17.31
CA PRO A 140 -19.68 -11.37 -16.83
C PRO A 140 -18.56 -12.42 -16.75
N ASP A 141 -18.88 -13.70 -16.59
CA ASP A 141 -17.87 -14.75 -16.51
C ASP A 141 -17.23 -15.05 -17.88
N GLU A 142 -18.00 -14.98 -18.98
CA GLU A 142 -17.44 -15.16 -20.33
C GLU A 142 -16.55 -13.98 -20.71
N LEU A 143 -16.97 -12.75 -20.39
CA LEU A 143 -16.13 -11.56 -20.58
C LEU A 143 -14.81 -11.64 -19.82
N VAL A 144 -14.85 -12.12 -18.56
CA VAL A 144 -13.63 -12.31 -17.78
C VAL A 144 -12.73 -13.39 -18.41
N LYS A 145 -13.29 -14.51 -18.89
CA LYS A 145 -12.50 -15.56 -19.56
C LYS A 145 -11.80 -15.04 -20.81
N GLU A 146 -12.49 -14.27 -21.64
CA GLU A 146 -11.88 -13.66 -22.82
C GLU A 146 -10.74 -12.71 -22.43
N LEU A 147 -10.93 -11.90 -21.38
CA LEU A 147 -9.90 -11.02 -20.87
C LEU A 147 -8.70 -11.78 -20.30
N VAL A 148 -8.93 -12.88 -19.58
CA VAL A 148 -7.87 -13.76 -19.07
C VAL A 148 -7.02 -14.30 -20.21
N GLU A 149 -7.62 -14.77 -21.31
CA GLU A 149 -6.86 -15.27 -22.46
C GLU A 149 -6.04 -14.16 -23.15
N ILE A 150 -6.61 -12.96 -23.26
CA ILE A 150 -5.89 -11.79 -23.81
C ILE A 150 -4.69 -11.42 -22.93
N VAL A 151 -4.89 -11.35 -21.61
CA VAL A 151 -3.84 -11.00 -20.65
C VAL A 151 -2.77 -12.10 -20.59
N MET A 152 -3.18 -13.36 -20.52
CA MET A 152 -2.26 -14.50 -20.53
C MET A 152 -1.39 -14.47 -21.78
N LYS A 153 -1.97 -14.29 -22.97
CA LYS A 153 -1.21 -14.19 -24.22
C LYS A 153 -0.19 -13.04 -24.25
N LYS A 154 -0.45 -11.95 -23.53
CA LYS A 154 0.49 -10.82 -23.42
C LYS A 154 1.56 -11.04 -22.37
N LEU A 155 1.24 -11.71 -21.27
CA LEU A 155 2.12 -11.88 -20.13
C LEU A 155 2.97 -13.16 -20.21
N ASP A 156 2.48 -14.22 -20.83
CA ASP A 156 3.14 -15.52 -20.98
C ASP A 156 4.05 -15.50 -22.22
N CYS A 157 5.31 -15.11 -22.03
CA CYS A 157 6.29 -14.92 -23.09
C CYS A 157 6.88 -16.24 -23.63
N ASP A 158 6.98 -17.27 -22.79
CA ASP A 158 7.53 -18.58 -23.17
C ASP A 158 6.45 -19.62 -23.53
N HIS A 159 5.18 -19.27 -23.35
CA HIS A 159 4.00 -20.06 -23.70
C HIS A 159 3.90 -21.37 -22.92
N ASP A 160 4.40 -21.40 -21.69
CA ASP A 160 4.29 -22.57 -20.81
C ASP A 160 2.94 -22.66 -20.07
N GLY A 161 2.06 -21.66 -20.28
CA GLY A 161 0.70 -21.61 -19.77
C GLY A 161 0.56 -21.00 -18.38
N ARG A 162 1.65 -20.45 -17.82
CA ARG A 162 1.71 -19.73 -16.54
C ARG A 162 2.67 -18.56 -16.68
N VAL A 163 2.53 -17.53 -15.86
CA VAL A 163 3.37 -16.33 -15.95
C VAL A 163 4.38 -16.35 -14.82
N SER A 164 5.67 -16.51 -15.16
CA SER A 164 6.74 -16.33 -14.18
C SER A 164 7.03 -14.85 -13.94
N LEU A 165 7.78 -14.55 -12.88
CA LEU A 165 8.27 -13.19 -12.64
C LEU A 165 9.11 -12.66 -13.82
N ALA A 166 9.83 -13.53 -14.54
CA ALA A 166 10.63 -13.13 -15.69
C ALA A 166 9.75 -12.71 -16.88
N ASP A 167 8.67 -13.46 -17.14
CA ASP A 167 7.71 -13.12 -18.19
C ASP A 167 7.00 -11.82 -17.84
N PHE A 168 6.55 -11.67 -16.60
CA PHE A 168 5.91 -10.45 -16.13
C PHE A 168 6.84 -9.22 -16.25
N LYS A 169 8.11 -9.34 -15.85
CA LYS A 169 9.11 -8.27 -16.03
C LYS A 169 9.29 -7.91 -17.50
N THR A 170 9.34 -8.90 -18.38
CA THR A 170 9.52 -8.70 -19.83
C THR A 170 8.30 -8.00 -20.42
N ALA A 171 7.09 -8.49 -20.13
CA ALA A 171 5.84 -7.90 -20.59
C ALA A 171 5.65 -6.46 -20.11
N VAL A 172 5.99 -6.14 -18.86
CA VAL A 172 5.92 -4.76 -18.33
C VAL A 172 6.97 -3.84 -18.96
N ALA A 173 8.14 -4.37 -19.32
CA ALA A 173 9.16 -3.60 -20.02
C ALA A 173 8.73 -3.23 -21.45
N GLU A 174 7.99 -4.11 -22.11
CA GLU A 174 7.41 -3.87 -23.44
C GLU A 174 6.19 -2.93 -23.39
N ASP A 175 5.26 -3.20 -22.48
CA ASP A 175 4.03 -2.42 -22.30
C ASP A 175 3.79 -2.14 -20.81
N LYS A 176 4.03 -0.90 -20.39
CA LYS A 176 3.86 -0.47 -19.00
C LYS A 176 2.43 -0.66 -18.47
N LEU A 177 1.43 -0.76 -19.35
CA LEU A 177 0.05 -1.05 -18.95
C LEU A 177 -0.10 -2.45 -18.34
N MET A 178 0.84 -3.37 -18.63
CA MET A 178 0.84 -4.72 -18.08
C MET A 178 1.08 -4.75 -16.57
N LEU A 179 1.66 -3.68 -16.00
CA LEU A 179 1.96 -3.61 -14.56
C LEU A 179 0.71 -3.72 -13.69
N GLU A 180 -0.41 -3.17 -14.16
CA GLU A 180 -1.70 -3.18 -13.48
C GLU A 180 -2.79 -3.93 -14.28
N ALA A 181 -2.40 -4.84 -15.17
CA ALA A 181 -3.32 -5.52 -16.09
C ALA A 181 -4.40 -6.36 -15.38
N LEU A 182 -4.12 -6.88 -14.19
CA LEU A 182 -5.05 -7.70 -13.40
C LEU A 182 -5.78 -6.90 -12.31
N GLY A 183 -5.59 -5.58 -12.28
CA GLY A 183 -6.26 -4.69 -11.34
C GLY A 183 -5.32 -3.64 -10.74
N LYS A 184 -5.92 -2.50 -10.36
CA LYS A 184 -5.20 -1.38 -9.75
C LYS A 184 -4.77 -1.71 -8.32
N CYS A 185 -3.51 -2.07 -8.16
CA CYS A 185 -2.92 -2.41 -6.87
C CYS A 185 -1.91 -1.37 -6.39
N LEU A 186 -1.53 -0.40 -7.23
CA LEU A 186 -0.66 0.71 -6.86
C LEU A 186 -1.46 2.00 -6.63
N PRO A 187 -0.95 2.93 -5.81
CA PRO A 187 -1.63 4.18 -5.56
C PRO A 187 -1.46 5.13 -6.76
N ASP A 188 -2.52 5.85 -7.12
CA ASP A 188 -2.45 6.91 -8.13
C ASP A 188 -1.46 8.01 -7.68
N GLU A 189 -0.84 8.72 -8.63
CA GLU A 189 0.13 9.80 -8.34
C GLU A 189 -0.43 10.88 -7.42
N LYS A 190 -1.73 11.20 -7.54
CA LYS A 190 -2.41 12.13 -6.63
C LYS A 190 -2.43 11.63 -5.19
N CYS A 191 -2.65 10.34 -4.98
CA CYS A 191 -2.64 9.72 -3.65
C CYS A 191 -1.23 9.70 -3.07
N LYS A 192 -0.21 9.40 -3.91
CA LYS A 192 1.19 9.46 -3.49
C LYS A 192 1.58 10.86 -3.02
N LEU A 193 1.25 11.89 -3.80
CA LEU A 193 1.52 13.28 -3.43
C LEU A 193 0.81 13.67 -2.14
N THR A 194 -0.49 13.36 -2.03
CA THR A 194 -1.28 13.66 -0.83
C THR A 194 -0.70 13.00 0.42
N PHE A 195 -0.28 11.73 0.31
CA PHE A 195 0.31 11.00 1.42
C PHE A 195 1.70 11.53 1.76
N HIS A 196 2.50 11.91 0.77
CA HIS A 196 3.82 12.49 0.98
C HIS A 196 3.74 13.88 1.63
N GLU A 197 2.79 14.71 1.21
CA GLU A 197 2.44 15.96 1.88
C GLU A 197 1.98 15.71 3.32
N MET A 198 1.13 14.69 3.53
CA MET A 198 0.68 14.31 4.87
C MET A 198 1.86 13.93 5.77
N ILE A 199 2.79 13.07 5.32
CA ILE A 199 4.02 12.71 6.07
C ILE A 199 4.82 13.97 6.40
N LYS A 200 4.96 14.90 5.46
CA LYS A 200 5.71 16.16 5.67
C LYS A 200 4.99 17.11 6.64
N MET A 201 3.66 17.11 6.63
CA MET A 201 2.84 17.96 7.51
C MET A 201 2.75 17.42 8.94
N PHE A 202 2.88 16.11 9.17
CA PHE A 202 2.92 15.54 10.52
C PHE A 202 4.11 16.04 11.36
N GLY A 203 5.20 16.48 10.71
CA GLY A 203 6.31 17.19 11.37
C GLY A 203 5.95 18.59 11.92
N GLY A 204 4.73 19.07 11.68
CA GLY A 204 4.29 20.43 12.00
C GLY A 204 2.80 20.56 12.31
N GLY A 205 2.25 19.74 13.20
CA GLY A 205 0.97 20.00 13.84
C GLY A 205 -0.12 18.95 13.62
N ARG A 206 -0.87 18.68 14.70
CA ARG A 206 -1.91 17.65 14.81
C ARG A 206 -3.07 17.89 13.82
N TYR A 207 -3.40 16.87 13.02
CA TYR A 207 -4.67 16.80 12.27
C TYR A 207 -5.66 15.87 12.98
N THR A 208 -6.95 16.21 12.92
CA THR A 208 -8.04 15.33 13.33
C THR A 208 -8.53 14.49 12.14
N SER A 209 -9.16 13.34 12.44
CA SER A 209 -9.52 12.20 11.57
C SER A 209 -10.35 12.45 10.30
N THR A 210 -10.49 13.69 9.85
CA THR A 210 -11.29 14.09 8.67
C THR A 210 -10.52 14.93 7.65
N GLY A 211 -9.20 15.10 7.77
CA GLY A 211 -8.39 15.69 6.69
C GLY A 211 -8.67 17.17 6.40
N ALA A 212 -9.17 17.94 7.38
CA ALA A 212 -9.32 19.38 7.27
C ALA A 212 -8.21 20.11 8.04
N LEU A 213 -7.50 21.04 7.38
CA LEU A 213 -6.57 21.98 8.01
C LEU A 213 -7.30 22.82 9.05
N ILE A 214 -6.91 22.71 10.33
CA ILE A 214 -7.22 23.75 11.31
C ILE A 214 -6.28 24.93 11.01
N ARG A 215 -6.79 25.94 10.33
CA ARG A 215 -6.14 27.25 10.30
C ARG A 215 -6.15 27.81 11.72
N HIS A 216 -5.00 27.79 12.40
CA HIS A 216 -4.80 28.61 13.59
C HIS A 216 -4.78 30.07 13.16
N ASP A 217 -5.94 30.72 13.20
CA ASP A 217 -6.08 32.15 13.04
C ASP A 217 -5.48 32.85 14.28
N ASN A 218 -4.18 33.10 14.24
CA ASN A 218 -3.45 33.78 15.30
C ASN A 218 -3.55 35.30 15.13
N THR A 219 -4.78 35.84 15.05
CA THR A 219 -4.99 37.29 14.98
C THR A 219 -6.16 37.79 15.82
N ARG A 220 -6.12 37.63 17.15
CA ARG A 220 -6.89 38.54 18.04
C ARG A 220 -6.05 39.07 19.19
N LYS A 221 -5.57 40.30 18.98
CA LYS A 221 -4.99 41.24 19.95
C LYS A 221 -5.81 41.34 21.24
N PRO A 222 -5.17 41.59 22.40
CA PRO A 222 -5.88 41.82 23.66
C PRO A 222 -6.58 43.19 23.62
N ARG A 223 -7.91 43.21 23.83
CA ARG A 223 -8.65 44.46 24.09
C ARG A 223 -8.37 44.90 25.53
N LYS A 224 -7.67 46.03 25.65
CA LYS A 224 -7.50 46.80 26.89
C LYS A 224 -8.87 47.14 27.50
N GLY A 225 -8.94 47.07 28.83
CA GLY A 225 -10.12 47.35 29.62
C GLY A 225 -10.70 48.76 29.43
N LYS A 226 -12.00 48.86 29.66
CA LYS A 226 -12.65 50.09 30.11
C LYS A 226 -13.48 49.77 31.33
N GLN A 227 -13.07 50.42 32.41
CA GLN A 227 -13.72 50.55 33.69
C GLN A 227 -14.55 51.84 33.63
N LEU A 228 -15.86 51.75 33.89
CA LEU A 228 -16.76 52.86 34.22
C LEU A 228 -17.82 52.20 35.13
N ALA A 229 -17.74 52.44 36.44
CA ALA A 229 -18.37 53.55 37.17
C ALA A 229 -19.84 53.22 37.49
#